data_AF-A0A944J1R4-F1
#
_entry.id   AF-A0A944J1R4-F1
#
_cell.length_a   1.000
_cell.length_b   1.000
_cell.length_c   1.000
_cell.angle_alpha   90.00
_cell.angle_beta   90.00
_cell.angle_gamma   90.00
#
_symmetry.space_group_name_H-M   'P 1'
#
loop_
_entity.id
_entity.type
_entity.pdbx_description
1 polymer ?
#
loop_
_entity_poly.entity_id
_entity_poly.type
_entity_poly.pdbx_seq_one_letter_code
_entity_poly.pdbx_strand_id
1 'polypeptide(L)'
;MSGLRRPGDGQEHASLPDEIQAKLGKRLDDVAKILAGTLVTVAGVMTALGLTSDVVFVALNNESWPIYVASLCAILAIVCSIVALLIRPTRRGNMWETAVLILGVIFYMVALSVAVVGAAKAAGGNGRPSIIDVSLTGPRSDARLRFGVHADGVDTWATVEVYAYAVDADGEALASVDFFRSNLRPNDRGVIEHRVDTPVAIPAGAWGIAINAVAANGSDVCETLAERGPTCVVIQLP
;
A
#
# COMPACT_ATOMS: atom_id res chain seq x y z
N MET A 1 85.44 15.80 31.49
CA MET A 1 84.53 15.50 32.62
C MET A 1 83.11 15.55 32.07
N SER A 2 82.57 14.40 31.68
CA SER A 2 81.56 13.60 32.43
C SER A 2 80.15 13.98 31.92
N GLY A 3 79.46 13.18 31.09
CA GLY A 3 78.70 11.97 31.44
C GLY A 3 77.37 12.37 32.12
N LEU A 4 76.14 11.99 31.75
CA LEU A 4 75.58 10.70 31.30
C LEU A 4 74.07 10.84 30.89
N ARG A 5 73.64 10.01 29.92
CA ARG A 5 72.36 9.25 29.75
C ARG A 5 70.95 9.86 30.07
N ARG A 6 70.05 9.76 29.06
CA ARG A 6 68.56 9.55 29.13
C ARG A 6 68.23 8.18 29.76
N PRO A 7 67.04 7.87 30.38
CA PRO A 7 65.72 7.75 29.66
C PRO A 7 64.40 7.85 30.49
N GLY A 8 63.24 7.78 29.80
CA GLY A 8 61.88 7.42 30.31
C GLY A 8 61.03 8.57 30.86
N ASP A 9 59.74 8.77 30.59
CA ASP A 9 58.66 8.03 29.92
C ASP A 9 57.70 9.08 29.30
N GLY A 10 57.08 8.90 28.13
CA GLY A 10 56.46 7.67 27.69
C GLY A 10 55.09 7.46 28.33
N GLN A 11 54.41 8.48 28.85
CA GLN A 11 53.03 8.33 29.34
C GLN A 11 52.05 8.51 28.18
N GLU A 12 52.06 7.51 27.31
CA GLU A 12 50.90 7.06 26.58
C GLU A 12 49.81 6.81 27.63
N HIS A 13 48.90 7.76 27.83
CA HIS A 13 47.71 7.54 28.65
C HIS A 13 46.89 6.45 27.96
N ALA A 14 47.18 5.20 28.31
CA ALA A 14 46.28 4.08 28.10
C ALA A 14 44.97 4.46 28.78
N SER A 15 43.99 4.87 27.97
CA SER A 15 42.66 5.21 28.44
C SER A 15 42.13 4.02 29.23
N LEU A 16 41.83 4.24 30.52
CA LEU A 16 41.32 3.18 31.38
C LEU A 16 40.04 2.58 30.74
N PRO A 17 39.85 1.26 30.81
CA PRO A 17 38.67 0.59 30.24
C PRO A 17 37.35 1.21 30.72
N ASP A 18 37.33 1.79 31.93
CA ASP A 18 36.18 2.50 32.50
C ASP A 18 35.83 3.80 31.76
N GLU A 19 36.81 4.58 31.27
CA GLU A 19 36.55 5.77 30.46
C GLU A 19 36.04 5.39 29.06
N ILE A 20 36.57 4.33 28.48
CA ILE A 20 36.11 3.80 27.19
C ILE A 20 34.67 3.28 27.34
N GLN A 21 34.37 2.53 28.41
CA GLN A 21 33.04 2.03 28.72
C GLN A 21 32.05 3.16 29.02
N ALA A 22 32.44 4.19 29.79
CA ALA A 22 31.58 5.33 30.08
C ALA A 22 31.27 6.14 28.81
N LYS A 23 32.25 6.31 27.92
CA LYS A 23 32.09 7.02 26.65
C LYS A 23 31.26 6.22 25.65
N LEU A 24 31.39 4.88 25.64
CA LEU A 24 30.50 3.98 24.90
C LEU A 24 29.08 4.00 25.44
N GLY A 25 28.91 3.91 26.77
CA GLY A 25 27.60 3.95 27.42
C GLY A 25 26.86 5.26 27.13
N LYS A 26 27.56 6.39 27.17
CA LYS A 26 26.99 7.69 26.80
C LYS A 26 26.59 7.77 25.33
N ARG A 27 27.38 7.20 24.42
CA ARG A 27 27.02 7.13 23.00
C ARG A 27 25.82 6.22 22.74
N LEU A 28 25.74 5.08 23.44
CA LEU A 28 24.60 4.17 23.33
C LEU A 28 23.32 4.82 23.87
N ASP A 29 23.39 5.58 24.97
CA ASP A 29 22.24 6.30 25.53
C ASP A 29 21.74 7.41 24.58
N ASP A 30 22.65 8.20 23.99
CA ASP A 30 22.29 9.22 22.99
C ASP A 30 21.68 8.58 21.73
N VAL A 31 22.25 7.47 21.25
CA VAL A 31 21.71 6.72 20.10
C VAL A 31 20.33 6.12 20.43
N ALA A 32 20.14 5.58 21.64
CA ALA A 32 18.86 5.04 22.08
C ALA A 32 17.78 6.12 22.18
N LYS A 33 18.12 7.31 22.69
CA LYS A 33 17.20 8.47 22.72
C LYS A 33 16.79 8.92 21.33
N ILE A 34 17.74 9.02 20.41
CA ILE A 34 17.46 9.41 19.03
C ILE A 34 16.58 8.34 18.36
N LEU A 35 16.91 7.05 18.54
CA LEU A 35 16.12 5.93 18.02
C LEU A 35 14.69 5.93 18.56
N ALA A 36 14.51 6.14 19.87
CA ALA A 36 13.20 6.24 20.49
C ALA A 36 12.40 7.42 19.92
N GLY A 37 13.03 8.58 19.74
CA GLY A 37 12.39 9.75 19.11
C GLY A 37 11.98 9.49 17.65
N THR A 38 12.83 8.83 16.87
CA THR A 38 12.50 8.45 15.49
C THR A 38 11.38 7.42 15.42
N LEU A 39 11.33 6.45 16.33
CA LEU A 39 10.25 5.46 16.36
C LEU A 39 8.90 6.11 16.70
N VAL A 40 8.88 7.02 17.69
CA VAL A 40 7.66 7.75 18.06
C VAL A 40 7.18 8.65 16.93
N THR A 41 8.07 9.31 16.21
CA THR A 41 7.70 10.14 15.06
C THR A 41 7.19 9.30 13.89
N VAL A 42 7.81 8.15 13.58
CA VAL A 42 7.31 7.22 12.55
C VAL A 42 5.93 6.67 12.94
N ALA A 43 5.74 6.26 14.19
CA ALA A 43 4.45 5.79 14.69
C ALA A 43 3.38 6.90 14.65
N GLY A 44 3.77 8.14 14.99
CA GLY A 44 2.90 9.32 14.90
C GLY A 44 2.49 9.63 13.46
N VAL A 45 3.41 9.53 12.50
CA VAL A 45 3.12 9.68 11.06
C VAL A 45 2.21 8.55 10.57
N MET A 46 2.47 7.30 10.95
CA MET A 46 1.59 6.18 10.61
C MET A 46 0.17 6.39 11.15
N THR A 47 0.05 6.85 12.39
CA THR A 47 -1.25 7.14 13.03
C THR A 47 -1.96 8.31 12.35
N ALA A 48 -1.24 9.39 12.04
CA ALA A 48 -1.78 10.56 11.33
C ALA A 48 -2.22 10.23 9.90
N LEU A 49 -1.57 9.28 9.25
CA LEU A 49 -1.95 8.75 7.93
C LEU A 49 -3.08 7.71 8.00
N GLY A 50 -3.61 7.40 9.19
CA GLY A 50 -4.72 6.45 9.35
C GLY A 50 -4.35 5.00 9.04
N LEU A 51 -3.06 4.65 9.13
CA LEU A 51 -2.57 3.28 8.97
C LEU A 51 -2.96 2.43 10.18
N THR A 52 -4.23 2.02 10.23
CA THR A 52 -4.68 0.95 11.11
C THR A 52 -4.23 -0.40 10.55
N SER A 53 -4.05 -1.40 11.43
CA SER A 53 -3.51 -2.73 11.11
C SER A 53 -4.16 -3.38 9.88
N ASP A 54 -5.45 -3.11 9.64
CA ASP A 54 -6.21 -3.67 8.53
C ASP A 54 -5.75 -3.16 7.16
N VAL A 55 -5.35 -1.89 7.05
CA VAL A 55 -4.83 -1.29 5.80
C VAL A 55 -3.45 -1.86 5.45
N VAL A 56 -2.66 -2.22 6.47
CA VAL A 56 -1.34 -2.85 6.30
C VAL A 56 -1.51 -4.30 5.84
N PHE A 57 -2.53 -5.03 6.32
CA PHE A 57 -2.85 -6.39 5.85
C PHE A 57 -3.41 -6.41 4.43
N VAL A 58 -4.24 -5.43 4.06
CA VAL A 58 -4.74 -5.27 2.67
C VAL A 58 -3.60 -4.93 1.70
N ALA A 59 -2.62 -4.12 2.14
CA ALA A 59 -1.40 -3.88 1.38
C ALA A 59 -0.52 -5.14 1.27
N LEU A 60 -0.28 -5.86 2.37
CA LEU A 60 0.57 -7.06 2.44
C LEU A 60 0.05 -8.25 1.61
N ASN A 61 -1.27 -8.36 1.42
CA ASN A 61 -1.89 -9.47 0.69
C ASN A 61 -2.06 -9.20 -0.81
N ASN A 62 -1.81 -7.97 -1.28
CA ASN A 62 -1.73 -7.69 -2.71
C ASN A 62 -0.31 -7.99 -3.17
N GLU A 63 -0.16 -8.74 -4.27
CA GLU A 63 1.12 -9.21 -4.83
C GLU A 63 1.96 -8.00 -5.30
N SER A 64 2.53 -7.30 -4.33
CA SER A 64 3.05 -5.96 -4.49
C SER A 64 4.56 -6.06 -4.40
N TRP A 65 5.19 -6.25 -5.56
CA TRP A 65 6.63 -5.99 -5.77
C TRP A 65 7.16 -4.80 -4.94
N PRO A 66 6.44 -3.66 -4.81
CA PRO A 66 6.89 -2.53 -4.00
C PRO A 66 7.08 -2.83 -2.51
N ILE A 67 6.27 -3.72 -1.90
CA ILE A 67 6.37 -4.04 -0.47
C ILE A 67 7.62 -4.88 -0.19
N TYR A 68 7.93 -5.83 -1.09
CA TYR A 68 9.18 -6.58 -1.02
C TYR A 68 10.40 -5.65 -1.16
N VAL A 69 10.35 -4.70 -2.10
CA VAL A 69 11.42 -3.71 -2.29
C VAL A 69 11.57 -2.80 -1.07
N ALA A 70 10.46 -2.33 -0.48
CA ALA A 70 10.47 -1.48 0.71
C ALA A 70 11.05 -2.22 1.93
N SER A 71 10.62 -3.46 2.15
CA SER A 71 11.12 -4.33 3.23
C SER A 71 12.61 -4.61 3.07
N LEU A 72 13.05 -4.97 1.87
CA LEU A 72 14.47 -5.24 1.58
C LEU A 72 15.34 -3.97 1.74
N CYS A 73 14.85 -2.81 1.30
CA CYS A 73 15.54 -1.53 1.52
C CYS A 73 15.62 -1.17 3.01
N ALA A 74 14.57 -1.40 3.78
CA ALA A 74 14.57 -1.16 5.23
C ALA A 74 15.58 -2.07 5.95
N ILE A 75 15.64 -3.35 5.60
CA ILE A 75 16.63 -4.29 6.13
C ILE A 75 18.05 -3.83 5.78
N LEU A 76 18.29 -3.43 4.53
CA LEU A 76 19.60 -2.90 4.10
C LEU A 76 19.98 -1.61 4.85
N ALA A 77 19.02 -0.72 5.11
CA ALA A 77 19.25 0.48 5.91
C ALA A 77 19.69 0.14 7.35
N ILE A 78 19.04 -0.84 7.98
CA ILE A 78 19.41 -1.32 9.32
C ILE A 78 20.81 -1.94 9.30
N VAL A 79 21.12 -2.78 8.31
CA VAL A 79 22.45 -3.39 8.17
C VAL A 79 23.52 -2.32 7.97
N CYS A 80 23.27 -1.29 7.15
CA CYS A 80 24.19 -0.16 6.99
C CYS A 80 24.43 0.58 8.31
N SER A 81 23.38 0.86 9.09
CA SER A 81 23.53 1.47 10.41
C SER A 81 24.37 0.62 11.37
N ILE A 82 24.17 -0.70 11.40
CA ILE A 82 24.96 -1.62 12.25
C ILE A 82 26.42 -1.65 11.80
N VAL A 83 26.67 -1.72 10.48
CA VAL A 83 28.03 -1.71 9.92
C VAL A 83 28.74 -0.40 10.25
N ALA A 84 28.04 0.74 10.23
CA ALA A 84 28.62 2.03 10.62
C ALA A 84 29.12 2.02 12.08
N LEU A 85 28.40 1.38 13.01
CA LEU A 85 28.80 1.24 14.41
C LEU A 85 30.04 0.36 14.62
N LEU A 86 30.36 -0.54 13.67
CA LEU A 86 31.50 -1.43 13.74
C LEU A 86 32.78 -0.83 13.12
N ILE A 87 32.69 0.32 12.46
CA ILE A 87 33.84 0.98 11.84
C ILE A 87 34.68 1.68 12.93
N ARG A 88 35.97 1.34 12.99
CA ARG A 88 36.88 1.91 14.00
C ARG A 88 37.06 3.42 13.77
N PRO A 89 37.06 4.25 14.84
CA PRO A 89 37.23 5.70 14.75
C PRO A 89 38.67 6.06 14.39
N THR A 90 38.96 6.00 13.09
CA THR A 90 40.22 6.43 12.47
C THR A 90 39.90 7.46 11.40
N ARG A 91 40.87 8.28 10.97
CA ARG A 91 40.62 9.36 9.99
C ARG A 91 40.02 8.86 8.66
N ARG A 92 40.35 7.63 8.25
CA ARG A 92 39.72 6.92 7.11
C ARG A 92 38.43 6.21 7.51
N GLY A 93 38.35 5.67 8.73
CA GLY A 93 37.13 5.07 9.27
C GLY A 93 35.96 6.05 9.34
N ASN A 94 36.19 7.30 9.76
CA ASN A 94 35.15 8.32 9.83
C ASN A 94 34.55 8.66 8.45
N MET A 95 35.35 8.62 7.37
CA MET A 95 34.82 8.82 6.01
C MET A 95 33.96 7.64 5.56
N TRP A 96 34.37 6.41 5.89
CA TRP A 96 33.59 5.21 5.60
C TRP A 96 32.30 5.13 6.43
N GLU A 97 32.36 5.48 7.71
CA GLU A 97 31.20 5.61 8.60
C GLU A 97 30.19 6.59 8.02
N THR A 98 30.67 7.78 7.62
CA THR A 98 29.81 8.80 6.99
C THR A 98 29.19 8.30 5.68
N ALA A 99 29.97 7.63 4.82
CA ALA A 99 29.47 7.11 3.54
C ALA A 99 28.39 6.02 3.74
N VAL A 100 28.60 5.11 4.69
CA VAL A 100 27.65 4.02 5.00
C VAL A 100 26.37 4.57 5.64
N LEU A 101 26.48 5.58 6.51
CA LEU A 101 25.32 6.26 7.09
C LEU A 101 24.49 6.98 6.02
N ILE A 102 25.13 7.71 5.10
CA ILE A 102 24.43 8.36 3.98
C ILE A 102 23.69 7.32 3.13
N LEU A 103 24.35 6.20 2.83
CA LEU A 103 23.72 5.12 2.06
C LEU A 103 22.52 4.52 2.81
N GLY A 104 22.63 4.31 4.12
CA GLY A 104 21.52 3.86 4.96
C GLY A 104 20.34 4.83 4.96
N VAL A 105 20.60 6.13 5.04
CA VAL A 105 19.56 7.18 4.95
C VAL A 105 18.86 7.17 3.59
N ILE A 106 19.61 7.01 2.49
CA ILE A 106 19.02 6.91 1.15
C ILE A 106 18.07 5.69 1.07
N PHE A 107 18.53 4.52 1.52
CA PHE A 107 17.67 3.32 1.53
C PHE A 107 16.45 3.49 2.42
N TYR A 108 16.59 4.14 3.57
CA TYR A 108 15.47 4.45 4.45
C TYR A 108 14.44 5.37 3.78
N MET A 109 14.88 6.45 3.12
CA MET A 109 13.99 7.39 2.42
C MET A 109 13.27 6.73 1.24
N VAL A 110 13.94 5.84 0.50
CA VAL A 110 13.31 5.03 -0.55
C VAL A 110 12.26 4.09 0.03
N ALA A 111 12.60 3.34 1.09
CA ALA A 111 11.65 2.45 1.76
C ALA A 111 10.39 3.20 2.24
N LEU A 112 10.58 4.37 2.85
CA LEU A 112 9.49 5.20 3.36
C LEU A 112 8.60 5.73 2.23
N SER A 113 9.19 6.18 1.11
CA SER A 113 8.45 6.66 -0.06
C SER A 113 7.56 5.56 -0.65
N VAL A 114 8.10 4.35 -0.79
CA VAL A 114 7.36 3.20 -1.32
C VAL A 114 6.24 2.78 -0.36
N ALA A 115 6.51 2.77 0.95
CA ALA A 115 5.50 2.48 1.95
C ALA A 115 4.33 3.48 1.91
N VAL A 116 4.60 4.78 1.75
CA VAL A 116 3.57 5.82 1.61
C VAL A 116 2.75 5.64 0.33
N VAL A 117 3.37 5.30 -0.79
CA VAL A 117 2.63 5.01 -2.04
C VAL A 117 1.75 3.77 -1.87
N GLY A 118 2.25 2.72 -1.21
CA GLY A 118 1.47 1.53 -0.89
C GLY A 118 0.25 1.85 -0.01
N ALA A 119 0.46 2.65 1.04
CA ALA A 119 -0.59 3.14 1.93
C ALA A 119 -1.65 3.96 1.18
N ALA A 120 -1.23 4.88 0.31
CA ALA A 120 -2.14 5.71 -0.47
C ALA A 120 -3.00 4.87 -1.43
N LYS A 121 -2.42 3.84 -2.07
CA LYS A 121 -3.17 2.91 -2.92
C LYS A 121 -4.18 2.07 -2.13
N ALA A 122 -3.80 1.62 -0.93
CA ALA A 122 -4.70 0.86 -0.06
C ALA A 122 -5.86 1.72 0.48
N ALA A 123 -5.58 2.98 0.85
CA ALA A 123 -6.59 3.94 1.30
C ALA A 123 -7.55 4.35 0.16
N GLY A 124 -7.07 4.35 -1.08
CA GLY A 124 -7.87 4.64 -2.28
C GLY A 124 -8.82 3.52 -2.72
N GLY A 125 -9.16 2.55 -1.87
CA GLY A 125 -10.15 1.51 -2.21
C GLY A 125 -9.62 0.32 -3.02
N ASN A 126 -8.31 0.25 -3.28
CA ASN A 126 -7.63 -0.89 -3.92
C ASN A 126 -8.27 -1.34 -5.25
N GLY A 127 -8.90 -0.42 -5.99
CA GLY A 127 -9.57 -0.72 -7.24
C GLY A 127 -10.94 -1.39 -7.11
N ARG A 128 -11.54 -1.43 -5.91
CA ARG A 128 -12.86 -2.00 -5.70
C ARG A 128 -13.93 -1.13 -6.41
N PRO A 129 -14.66 -1.68 -7.39
CA PRO A 129 -15.72 -0.94 -8.05
C PRO A 129 -16.93 -0.79 -7.12
N SER A 130 -17.66 0.30 -7.27
CA SER A 130 -18.91 0.60 -6.59
C SER A 130 -19.96 1.00 -7.62
N ILE A 131 -21.20 0.55 -7.43
CA ILE A 131 -22.32 0.90 -8.29
C ILE A 131 -23.14 1.95 -7.57
N ILE A 132 -23.37 3.08 -8.22
CA ILE A 132 -24.08 4.26 -7.66
C ILE A 132 -25.25 4.66 -8.57
N ASP A 133 -26.18 5.47 -8.06
CA ASP A 133 -27.28 6.06 -8.84
C ASP A 133 -28.09 5.08 -9.70
N VAL A 134 -28.39 3.91 -9.13
CA VAL A 134 -29.12 2.85 -9.80
C VAL A 134 -30.60 3.23 -9.91
N SER A 135 -31.11 3.28 -11.14
CA SER A 135 -32.52 3.56 -11.42
C SER A 135 -33.00 2.83 -12.67
N LEU A 136 -34.25 2.38 -12.62
CA LEU A 136 -34.95 1.79 -13.76
C LEU A 136 -36.25 2.56 -13.96
N THR A 137 -36.44 3.11 -15.15
CA THR A 137 -37.61 3.97 -15.46
C THR A 137 -38.31 3.49 -16.71
N GLY A 138 -39.64 3.65 -16.78
CA GLY A 138 -40.43 3.26 -17.94
C GLY A 138 -41.07 1.87 -17.85
N PRO A 139 -41.92 1.52 -18.83
CA PRO A 139 -42.62 0.24 -18.88
C PRO A 139 -41.68 -0.90 -19.29
N ARG A 140 -42.01 -2.16 -18.92
CA ARG A 140 -41.16 -3.35 -19.20
C ARG A 140 -40.70 -3.51 -20.66
N SER A 141 -41.50 -3.05 -21.62
CA SER A 141 -41.20 -3.14 -23.05
C SER A 141 -40.20 -2.09 -23.56
N ASP A 142 -39.99 -0.99 -22.82
CA ASP A 142 -39.11 0.13 -23.19
C ASP A 142 -38.57 0.79 -21.91
N ALA A 143 -37.96 -0.03 -21.05
CA ALA A 143 -37.39 0.47 -19.80
C ALA A 143 -36.03 1.11 -20.08
N ARG A 144 -35.69 2.16 -19.33
CA ARG A 144 -34.35 2.75 -19.34
C ARG A 144 -33.64 2.40 -18.05
N LEU A 145 -32.52 1.71 -18.19
CA LEU A 145 -31.61 1.36 -17.11
C LEU A 145 -30.53 2.43 -17.00
N ARG A 146 -30.40 3.02 -15.81
CA ARG A 146 -29.37 4.00 -15.51
C ARG A 146 -28.63 3.63 -14.24
N PHE A 147 -27.31 3.62 -14.31
CA PHE A 147 -26.44 3.38 -13.17
C PHE A 147 -25.07 4.03 -13.40
N GLY A 148 -24.40 4.39 -12.32
CA GLY A 148 -23.03 4.82 -12.29
C GLY A 148 -22.12 3.72 -11.78
N VAL A 149 -20.88 3.70 -12.27
CA VAL A 149 -19.79 2.87 -11.75
C VAL A 149 -18.66 3.78 -11.34
N HIS A 150 -18.22 3.65 -10.09
CA HIS A 150 -17.14 4.41 -9.50
C HIS A 150 -16.11 3.48 -8.88
N ALA A 151 -14.83 3.67 -9.17
CA ALA A 151 -13.74 2.94 -8.54
C ALA A 151 -12.53 3.84 -8.36
N ASP A 152 -11.88 3.76 -7.20
CA ASP A 152 -10.65 4.49 -6.90
C ASP A 152 -9.48 3.52 -6.76
N GLY A 153 -8.26 3.99 -7.06
CA GLY A 153 -7.04 3.20 -6.86
C GLY A 153 -6.91 1.97 -7.77
N VAL A 154 -7.59 1.94 -8.92
CA VAL A 154 -7.46 0.89 -9.93
C VAL A 154 -6.11 1.04 -10.63
N ASP A 155 -5.39 -0.06 -10.84
CA ASP A 155 -4.16 -0.04 -11.64
C ASP A 155 -4.45 0.47 -13.06
N THR A 156 -3.65 1.43 -13.53
CA THR A 156 -3.71 2.03 -14.88
C THR A 156 -3.75 1.01 -16.03
N TRP A 157 -3.24 -0.20 -15.80
CA TRP A 157 -3.25 -1.27 -16.80
C TRP A 157 -4.40 -2.27 -16.64
N ALA A 158 -5.11 -2.22 -15.52
CA ALA A 158 -6.25 -3.06 -15.23
C ALA A 158 -7.54 -2.54 -15.87
N THR A 159 -8.54 -3.42 -15.96
CA THR A 159 -9.88 -3.11 -16.44
C THR A 159 -10.91 -3.57 -15.42
N VAL A 160 -12.03 -2.85 -15.33
CA VAL A 160 -13.21 -3.30 -14.59
C VAL A 160 -14.25 -3.68 -15.63
N GLU A 161 -14.66 -4.95 -15.63
CA GLU A 161 -15.76 -5.42 -16.45
C GLU A 161 -17.07 -5.13 -15.75
N VAL A 162 -18.01 -4.55 -16.48
CA VAL A 162 -19.33 -4.18 -15.97
C VAL A 162 -20.38 -4.77 -16.89
N TYR A 163 -21.31 -5.53 -16.32
CA TYR A 163 -22.38 -6.14 -17.08
C TYR A 163 -23.71 -6.13 -16.31
N ALA A 164 -24.80 -6.12 -17.06
CA ALA A 164 -26.16 -6.14 -16.51
C ALA A 164 -27.01 -7.17 -17.25
N TYR A 165 -27.77 -7.96 -16.52
CA TYR A 165 -28.58 -9.06 -17.07
C TYR A 165 -29.87 -9.26 -16.25
N ALA A 166 -30.83 -9.98 -16.82
CA ALA A 166 -32.07 -10.31 -16.14
C ALA A 166 -31.89 -11.51 -15.22
N VAL A 167 -32.52 -11.46 -14.04
CA VAL A 167 -32.57 -12.58 -13.09
C VAL A 167 -34.00 -13.00 -12.81
N ASP A 168 -34.18 -14.28 -12.56
CA ASP A 168 -35.45 -14.85 -12.11
C ASP A 168 -35.65 -14.68 -10.59
N ALA A 169 -36.72 -15.27 -10.06
CA ALA A 169 -37.06 -15.17 -8.64
C ALA A 169 -36.08 -15.92 -7.72
N ASP A 170 -35.33 -16.88 -8.26
CA ASP A 170 -34.32 -17.65 -7.55
C ASP A 170 -32.93 -16.97 -7.65
N GLY A 171 -32.83 -15.88 -8.42
CA GLY A 171 -31.60 -15.11 -8.63
C GLY A 171 -30.73 -15.64 -9.77
N GLU A 172 -31.22 -16.62 -10.52
CA GLU A 172 -30.51 -17.22 -11.65
C GLU A 172 -30.62 -16.33 -12.89
N ALA A 173 -29.54 -16.29 -13.67
CA ALA A 173 -29.50 -15.50 -14.90
C ALA A 173 -30.46 -16.10 -15.93
N LEU A 174 -31.43 -15.30 -16.42
CA LEU A 174 -32.20 -15.69 -17.58
C LEU A 174 -31.27 -15.70 -18.80
N ALA A 175 -31.33 -16.75 -19.62
CA ALA A 175 -30.43 -17.02 -20.74
C ALA A 175 -30.42 -15.98 -21.89
N SER A 176 -30.99 -14.79 -21.68
CA SER A 176 -30.88 -13.66 -22.60
C SER A 176 -29.55 -12.94 -22.41
N VAL A 177 -28.85 -12.68 -23.51
CA VAL A 177 -27.63 -11.87 -23.62
C VAL A 177 -27.70 -10.63 -22.73
N ASP A 178 -26.59 -10.31 -22.05
CA ASP A 178 -26.43 -9.15 -21.18
C ASP A 178 -27.05 -7.89 -21.83
N PHE A 179 -27.89 -7.17 -21.08
CA PHE A 179 -28.45 -5.88 -21.48
C PHE A 179 -27.37 -4.84 -21.72
N PHE A 180 -26.26 -4.95 -20.98
CA PHE A 180 -25.12 -4.09 -21.08
C PHE A 180 -23.88 -4.90 -20.73
N ARG A 181 -22.79 -4.67 -21.46
CA ARG A 181 -21.46 -5.20 -21.13
C ARG A 181 -20.41 -4.21 -21.61
N SER A 182 -19.51 -3.81 -20.72
CA SER A 182 -18.42 -2.88 -21.05
C SER A 182 -17.21 -3.11 -20.17
N ASN A 183 -16.03 -2.85 -20.73
CA ASN A 183 -14.77 -2.87 -20.00
C ASN A 183 -14.32 -1.42 -19.75
N LEU A 184 -14.33 -1.02 -18.49
CA LEU A 184 -13.94 0.31 -18.05
C LEU A 184 -12.44 0.32 -17.71
N ARG A 185 -11.73 1.32 -18.25
CA ARG A 185 -10.34 1.60 -17.91
C ARG A 185 -10.26 2.81 -16.97
N PRO A 186 -9.37 2.78 -15.97
CA PRO A 186 -9.12 3.96 -15.16
C PRO A 186 -8.43 5.06 -15.96
N ASN A 187 -8.58 6.29 -15.47
CA ASN A 187 -7.82 7.44 -15.93
C ASN A 187 -6.37 7.44 -15.38
N ASP A 188 -5.59 8.47 -15.73
CA ASP A 188 -4.19 8.61 -15.28
C ASP A 188 -4.02 8.71 -13.75
N ARG A 189 -5.11 8.91 -13.01
CA ARG A 189 -5.13 8.95 -11.54
C ARG A 189 -5.60 7.64 -10.91
N GLY A 190 -5.86 6.59 -11.71
CA GLY A 190 -6.37 5.31 -11.21
C GLY A 190 -7.85 5.35 -10.83
N VAL A 191 -8.62 6.32 -11.36
CA VAL A 191 -10.04 6.49 -11.04
C VAL A 191 -10.91 6.10 -12.24
N ILE A 192 -11.97 5.35 -11.98
CA ILE A 192 -13.05 5.04 -12.93
C ILE A 192 -14.29 5.80 -12.48
N GLU A 193 -14.82 6.65 -13.34
CA GLU A 193 -16.15 7.24 -13.18
C GLU A 193 -16.88 7.09 -14.52
N HIS A 194 -17.91 6.24 -14.54
CA HIS A 194 -18.69 5.97 -15.74
C HIS A 194 -20.17 5.97 -15.44
N ARG A 195 -20.98 6.56 -16.32
CA ARG A 195 -22.44 6.56 -16.22
C ARG A 195 -23.03 5.89 -17.43
N VAL A 196 -23.86 4.89 -17.17
CA VAL A 196 -24.59 4.14 -18.18
C VAL A 196 -26.03 4.61 -18.18
N ASP A 197 -26.56 4.85 -19.37
CA ASP A 197 -27.97 5.11 -19.62
C ASP A 197 -28.33 4.40 -20.93
N THR A 198 -28.96 3.24 -20.81
CA THR A 198 -29.27 2.37 -21.96
C THR A 198 -30.73 1.92 -21.93
N PRO A 199 -31.42 1.88 -23.08
CA PRO A 199 -32.70 1.22 -23.18
C PRO A 199 -32.52 -0.30 -23.00
N VAL A 200 -33.44 -0.92 -22.26
CA VAL A 200 -33.46 -2.36 -21.97
C VAL A 200 -34.85 -2.92 -22.20
N ALA A 201 -34.92 -4.03 -22.94
CA ALA A 201 -36.15 -4.78 -23.16
C ALA A 201 -36.21 -5.95 -22.17
N ILE A 202 -37.07 -5.85 -21.16
CA ILE A 202 -37.09 -6.81 -20.05
C ILE A 202 -37.83 -8.08 -20.49
N PRO A 203 -37.19 -9.27 -20.47
CA PRO A 203 -37.81 -10.51 -20.90
C PRO A 203 -38.96 -10.91 -19.97
N ALA A 204 -39.95 -11.60 -20.53
CA ALA A 204 -41.05 -12.17 -19.76
C ALA A 204 -40.49 -13.22 -18.78
N GLY A 205 -40.83 -13.11 -17.51
CA GLY A 205 -40.31 -13.98 -16.44
C GLY A 205 -39.13 -13.38 -15.66
N ALA A 206 -38.59 -12.23 -16.07
CA ALA A 206 -37.62 -11.52 -15.25
C ALA A 206 -38.27 -10.97 -13.97
N TRP A 207 -37.70 -11.35 -12.83
CA TRP A 207 -38.04 -10.84 -11.50
C TRP A 207 -37.21 -9.61 -11.15
N GLY A 208 -35.96 -9.56 -11.62
CA GLY A 208 -35.04 -8.45 -11.38
C GLY A 208 -34.05 -8.21 -12.51
N ILE A 209 -33.29 -7.14 -12.37
CA ILE A 209 -32.09 -6.85 -13.18
C ILE A 209 -30.89 -6.85 -12.23
N ALA A 210 -29.92 -7.72 -12.47
CA ALA A 210 -28.65 -7.74 -11.77
C ALA A 210 -27.62 -6.89 -12.53
N ILE A 211 -26.84 -6.10 -11.79
CA ILE A 211 -25.73 -5.29 -12.29
C ILE A 211 -24.50 -5.72 -11.51
N ASN A 212 -23.47 -6.15 -12.22
CA ASN A 212 -22.21 -6.58 -11.64
C ASN A 212 -21.07 -5.73 -12.17
N ALA A 213 -20.15 -5.38 -11.27
CA ALA A 213 -18.87 -4.75 -11.60
C ALA A 213 -17.74 -5.59 -11.00
N VAL A 214 -16.87 -6.11 -11.86
CA VAL A 214 -15.81 -7.06 -11.52
C VAL A 214 -14.46 -6.49 -11.93
N ALA A 215 -13.51 -6.44 -11.00
CA ALA A 215 -12.14 -6.07 -11.34
C ALA A 215 -11.47 -7.19 -12.15
N ALA A 216 -10.55 -6.85 -13.06
CA ALA A 216 -9.80 -7.85 -13.83
C ALA A 216 -9.16 -8.89 -12.90
N ASN A 217 -9.39 -10.18 -13.19
CA ASN A 217 -8.95 -11.33 -12.39
C ASN A 217 -9.72 -11.54 -11.05
N GLY A 218 -10.84 -10.85 -10.86
CA GLY A 218 -11.80 -11.09 -9.77
C GLY A 218 -12.70 -12.29 -10.05
N SER A 219 -13.33 -12.82 -8.99
CA SER A 219 -14.38 -13.83 -9.12
C SER A 219 -15.69 -13.16 -9.57
N ASP A 220 -16.43 -13.82 -10.45
CA ASP A 220 -17.78 -13.37 -10.86
C ASP A 220 -18.86 -13.74 -9.82
N VAL A 221 -18.48 -14.49 -8.77
CA VAL A 221 -19.40 -14.90 -7.72
C VAL A 221 -19.60 -13.74 -6.76
N CYS A 222 -20.84 -13.26 -6.66
CA CYS A 222 -21.27 -12.23 -5.70
C CYS A 222 -21.26 -12.75 -4.26
N GLU A 223 -20.07 -13.02 -3.73
CA GLU A 223 -19.86 -13.27 -2.30
C GLU A 223 -19.54 -11.95 -1.60
N THR A 224 -20.49 -11.46 -0.81
CA THR A 224 -20.39 -10.23 -0.02
C THR A 224 -19.27 -10.25 1.04
N LEU A 225 -18.66 -11.42 1.28
CA LEU A 225 -17.59 -11.66 2.26
C LEU A 225 -16.17 -11.65 1.66
N ALA A 226 -16.01 -11.62 0.34
CA ALA A 226 -14.69 -11.58 -0.30
C ALA A 226 -14.17 -10.14 -0.40
N GLU A 227 -13.00 -9.86 0.17
CA GLU A 227 -12.34 -8.52 0.12
C GLU A 227 -12.04 -8.02 -1.30
N ARG A 228 -12.04 -8.92 -2.31
CA ARG A 228 -11.90 -8.64 -3.75
C ARG A 228 -13.14 -9.04 -4.56
N GLY A 229 -14.27 -9.26 -3.87
CA GLY A 229 -15.52 -9.70 -4.50
C GLY A 229 -16.10 -8.65 -5.45
N PRO A 230 -16.87 -9.09 -6.45
CA PRO A 230 -17.54 -8.20 -7.38
C PRO A 230 -18.58 -7.37 -6.63
N THR A 231 -18.83 -6.15 -7.09
CA THR A 231 -19.93 -5.35 -6.57
C THR A 231 -21.17 -5.67 -7.36
N CYS A 232 -22.19 -6.15 -6.67
CA CYS A 232 -23.42 -6.64 -7.27
C CYS A 232 -24.61 -5.88 -6.70
N VAL A 233 -25.51 -5.45 -7.58
CA VAL A 233 -26.78 -4.82 -7.21
C VAL A 233 -27.90 -5.48 -7.99
N VAL A 234 -28.97 -5.87 -7.31
CA VAL A 234 -30.18 -6.40 -7.95
C VAL A 234 -31.31 -5.40 -7.76
N ILE A 235 -31.87 -4.95 -8.88
CA ILE A 235 -33.09 -4.13 -8.89
C ILE A 235 -34.27 -5.08 -9.06
N GLN A 236 -35.16 -5.12 -8.08
CA GLN A 236 -36.40 -5.85 -8.22
C GLN A 236 -37.37 -5.09 -9.14
N LEU A 237 -37.96 -5.82 -10.08
CA LEU A 237 -38.96 -5.26 -10.99
C LEU A 237 -40.33 -5.20 -10.29
N PRO A 238 -41.12 -4.13 -10.51
CA PRO A 238 -42.48 -4.02 -10.00
C PRO A 238 -43.44 -5.04 -10.63
#